data_AF-A0A7K9EMS0-F1
#
_entry.id   AF-A0A7K9EMS0-F1
#
_cell.length_a   1.000
_cell.length_b   1.000
_cell.length_c   1.000
_cell.angle_alpha   90.00
_cell.angle_beta   90.00
_cell.angle_gamma   90.00
#
_symmetry.space_group_name_H-M   'P 1'
#
loop_
_entity.id
_entity.type
_entity.pdbx_description
1 polymer ?
#
loop_
_entity_poly.entity_id
_entity_poly.type
_entity_poly.pdbx_seq_one_letter_code
_entity_poly.pdbx_strand_id
1 'polypeptide(L)'
;CGLLTVGLLGLCYLFSQHDQPQPSMTPERSRPPSPRAAPRLSPSRTLPTPAPCVANASVHNISGFAELPGHVQDFLRYRHCRSFRELLGVPGKCGGPKRSPDIFLLLAIKSSPVNYNRREVIRKTWGQERTFEGAFIRRVFLVGVSPDTRDAEKLNRLLRLEQWEHGDVLQWDFRDTFFNLTLKQVLFHAWLVEHCPGVRFVFNGDDDVFVNTDNVIRFAAATREQHLMVGHVLVNTGPIRLPWSKYFIPTQLQAPELYPPYCGGGGMLMSGFTARLISRESRHLELFPIDDVYLGMCLEKVGLAPASHPGIRTLGIWVPAKSDPFDPCYYRELLLVHRFAPYEVVLMWEAIHQPQLRCGKRVG
;
A
#
# COMPACT_ATOMS: atom_id res chain seq x y z
N CYS A 1 22.12 3.16 -68.92
CA CYS A 1 23.47 2.55 -68.91
C CYS A 1 24.46 3.63 -68.48
N GLY A 2 24.83 3.75 -67.20
CA GLY A 2 25.97 3.05 -66.57
C GLY A 2 27.24 3.92 -66.72
N LEU A 3 28.08 4.26 -65.74
CA LEU A 3 28.42 3.72 -64.41
C LEU A 3 29.14 4.82 -63.57
N LEU A 4 28.94 4.78 -62.24
CA LEU A 4 29.89 4.94 -61.09
C LEU A 4 31.05 5.99 -61.16
N THR A 5 31.33 6.86 -60.17
CA THR A 5 31.80 6.61 -58.78
C THR A 5 32.12 7.94 -58.04
N VAL A 6 31.95 7.95 -56.70
CA VAL A 6 32.80 8.52 -55.59
C VAL A 6 33.36 9.97 -55.76
N GLY A 7 33.32 10.92 -54.83
CA GLY A 7 33.11 10.96 -53.37
C GLY A 7 34.01 12.09 -52.79
N LEU A 8 33.48 12.85 -51.82
CA LEU A 8 34.14 13.71 -50.82
C LEU A 8 35.51 14.35 -51.12
N LEU A 9 35.58 15.70 -51.02
CA LEU A 9 36.58 16.47 -50.25
C LEU A 9 36.35 17.98 -50.46
N GLY A 10 36.30 18.76 -49.39
CA GLY A 10 36.50 20.22 -49.47
C GLY A 10 35.42 21.12 -48.88
N LEU A 11 34.99 20.89 -47.63
CA LEU A 11 34.15 21.84 -46.87
C LEU A 11 34.88 22.35 -45.61
N CYS A 12 36.17 22.66 -45.76
CA CYS A 12 37.03 23.22 -44.71
C CYS A 12 37.95 24.33 -45.25
N TYR A 13 37.40 25.24 -46.06
CA TYR A 13 38.14 26.42 -46.56
C TYR A 13 37.34 27.72 -46.37
N LEU A 14 36.85 27.93 -45.15
CA LEU A 14 36.36 29.23 -44.68
C LEU A 14 36.95 29.56 -43.30
N PHE A 15 38.26 29.33 -43.17
CA PHE A 15 39.06 30.00 -42.14
C PHE A 15 40.00 31.00 -42.81
N SER A 16 40.13 32.15 -42.17
CA SER A 16 41.02 33.28 -42.47
C SER A 16 40.51 34.27 -43.50
N GLN A 17 39.83 35.33 -43.03
CA GLN A 17 40.49 36.64 -42.99
C GLN A 17 39.77 37.63 -42.05
N HIS A 18 40.61 38.36 -41.31
CA HIS A 18 40.39 39.62 -40.61
C HIS A 18 39.98 39.63 -39.11
N ASP A 19 41.04 39.61 -38.30
CA ASP A 19 41.21 40.26 -37.00
C ASP A 19 40.92 41.78 -37.03
N GLN A 20 40.09 42.27 -36.10
CA GLN A 20 40.45 43.18 -34.99
C GLN A 20 39.17 43.77 -34.34
N PRO A 21 39.13 43.98 -33.00
CA PRO A 21 37.87 44.12 -32.25
C PRO A 21 37.51 45.56 -31.85
N GLN A 22 36.21 45.89 -31.91
CA GLN A 22 35.62 47.07 -31.27
C GLN A 22 35.36 46.84 -29.76
N PRO A 23 35.43 47.88 -28.91
CA PRO A 23 35.25 47.74 -27.46
C PRO A 23 33.76 47.66 -27.11
N SER A 24 33.31 46.53 -26.56
CA SER A 24 31.96 46.40 -26.01
C SER A 24 31.99 46.41 -24.48
N MET A 25 31.08 47.19 -23.93
CA MET A 25 30.92 47.44 -22.49
C MET A 25 30.63 46.14 -21.73
N THR A 26 31.36 45.93 -20.64
CA THR A 26 31.08 44.87 -19.66
C THR A 26 29.83 45.21 -18.84
N PRO A 27 28.81 44.33 -18.78
CA PRO A 27 27.77 44.44 -17.78
C PRO A 27 28.35 44.00 -16.42
N GLU A 28 28.09 44.84 -15.43
CA GLU A 28 28.45 44.61 -14.03
C GLU A 28 27.85 43.28 -13.53
N ARG A 29 28.74 42.37 -13.11
CA ARG A 29 28.38 41.03 -12.65
C ARG A 29 27.79 41.12 -11.24
N SER A 30 26.47 41.28 -11.15
CA SER A 30 25.75 41.14 -9.90
C SER A 30 25.94 39.71 -9.36
N ARG A 31 26.38 39.59 -8.10
CA ARG A 31 26.54 38.30 -7.43
C ARG A 31 25.16 37.64 -7.28
N PRO A 32 25.02 36.34 -7.55
CA PRO A 32 23.80 35.62 -7.22
C PRO A 32 23.58 35.66 -5.69
N PRO A 33 22.33 35.76 -5.22
CA PRO A 33 22.04 35.72 -3.79
C PRO A 33 22.55 34.41 -3.21
N SER A 34 23.23 34.51 -2.05
CA SER A 34 23.72 33.36 -1.30
C SER A 34 22.57 32.38 -1.04
N PRO A 35 22.77 31.05 -1.22
CA PRO A 35 21.71 30.09 -0.94
C PRO A 35 21.32 30.24 0.53
N ARG A 36 20.04 30.57 0.78
CA ARG A 36 19.48 30.53 2.13
C ARG A 36 19.77 29.15 2.71
N ALA A 37 20.48 29.12 3.83
CA ALA A 37 20.74 27.90 4.57
C ALA A 37 19.42 27.17 4.76
N ALA A 38 19.36 25.91 4.31
CA ALA A 38 18.24 25.03 4.60
C ALA A 38 18.00 25.03 6.12
N PRO A 39 16.73 25.09 6.57
CA PRO A 39 16.44 24.96 7.99
C PRO A 39 17.09 23.66 8.48
N ARG A 40 17.94 23.77 9.51
CA ARG A 40 18.57 22.60 10.14
C ARG A 40 17.44 21.69 10.61
N LEU A 41 17.28 20.56 9.93
CA LEU A 41 16.50 19.45 10.45
C LEU A 41 17.08 19.12 11.82
N SER A 42 16.29 19.36 12.86
CA SER A 42 16.57 18.88 14.20
C SER A 42 16.92 17.39 14.11
N PRO A 43 17.97 16.92 14.80
CA PRO A 43 18.39 15.53 14.68
C PRO A 43 17.20 14.64 15.05
N SER A 44 16.74 13.86 14.07
CA SER A 44 15.78 12.79 14.34
C SER A 44 16.39 11.93 15.44
N ARG A 45 15.65 11.75 16.53
CA ARG A 45 16.07 10.90 17.65
C ARG A 45 16.29 9.51 17.06
N THR A 46 17.54 9.13 16.82
CA THR A 46 17.89 7.82 16.27
C THR A 46 17.44 6.77 17.25
N LEU A 47 16.29 6.14 16.97
CA LEU A 47 15.85 4.96 17.70
C LEU A 47 16.93 3.89 17.56
N PRO A 48 17.24 3.14 18.64
CA PRO A 48 18.19 2.04 18.56
C PRO A 48 17.78 1.09 17.44
N THR A 49 18.73 0.73 16.56
CA THR A 49 18.49 -0.29 15.54
C THR A 49 18.08 -1.59 16.25
N PRO A 50 16.93 -2.19 15.91
CA PRO A 50 16.54 -3.48 16.48
C PRO A 50 17.65 -4.50 16.25
N ALA A 51 17.93 -5.33 17.26
CA ALA A 51 18.83 -6.45 17.08
C ALA A 51 18.32 -7.36 15.94
N PRO A 52 19.22 -7.95 15.13
CA PRO A 52 18.80 -8.90 14.10
C PRO A 52 17.96 -10.03 14.69
N CYS A 53 16.83 -10.29 14.04
CA CYS A 53 15.97 -11.43 14.35
C CYS A 53 16.73 -12.75 14.18
N VAL A 54 16.64 -13.65 15.16
CA VAL A 54 17.31 -14.96 15.14
C VAL A 54 16.27 -16.06 14.90
N ALA A 55 16.60 -17.06 14.10
CA ALA A 55 15.71 -18.19 13.84
C ALA A 55 15.43 -18.97 15.13
N ASN A 56 14.16 -19.28 15.39
CA ASN A 56 13.82 -20.17 16.49
C ASN A 56 14.14 -21.63 16.10
N ALA A 57 15.20 -22.20 16.66
CA ALA A 57 15.59 -23.59 16.41
C ALA A 57 14.63 -24.62 17.03
N SER A 58 13.81 -24.24 18.01
CA SER A 58 12.89 -25.19 18.67
C SER A 58 11.82 -25.74 17.72
N VAL A 59 11.58 -25.08 16.58
CA VAL A 59 10.60 -25.53 15.57
C VAL A 59 10.97 -26.86 14.94
N HIS A 60 12.24 -27.28 15.00
CA HIS A 60 12.67 -28.60 14.56
C HIS A 60 12.08 -29.75 15.40
N ASN A 61 11.58 -29.46 16.60
CA ASN A 61 10.89 -30.43 17.45
C ASN A 61 9.40 -30.60 17.08
N ILE A 62 8.88 -29.78 16.16
CA ILE A 62 7.49 -29.90 15.70
C ILE A 62 7.38 -31.12 14.79
N SER A 63 6.48 -32.04 15.12
CA SER A 63 6.21 -33.23 14.32
C SER A 63 5.83 -32.85 12.88
N GLY A 64 6.50 -33.45 11.90
CA GLY A 64 6.23 -33.20 10.49
C GLY A 64 6.79 -31.87 9.94
N PHE A 65 7.68 -31.18 10.69
CA PHE A 65 8.24 -29.90 10.27
C PHE A 65 9.13 -29.98 9.03
N ALA A 66 9.93 -31.05 8.92
CA ALA A 66 10.91 -31.22 7.83
C ALA A 66 10.22 -31.39 6.46
N GLU A 67 8.99 -31.91 6.47
CA GLU A 67 8.14 -32.16 5.31
C GLU A 67 7.37 -30.91 4.85
N LEU A 68 7.35 -29.84 5.66
CA LEU A 68 6.64 -28.61 5.31
C LEU A 68 7.35 -27.89 4.15
N PRO A 69 6.60 -27.18 3.28
CA PRO A 69 7.20 -26.32 2.27
C PRO A 69 8.15 -25.29 2.88
N GLY A 70 9.23 -24.94 2.18
CA GLY A 70 10.27 -24.05 2.71
C GLY A 70 9.75 -22.70 3.23
N HIS A 71 8.78 -22.09 2.54
CA HIS A 71 8.17 -20.82 2.98
C HIS A 71 7.40 -20.95 4.30
N VAL A 72 6.79 -22.11 4.57
CA VAL A 72 6.13 -22.42 5.84
C VAL A 72 7.16 -22.63 6.95
N GLN A 73 8.24 -23.37 6.64
CA GLN A 73 9.34 -23.57 7.60
C GLN A 73 9.96 -22.24 8.01
N ASP A 74 10.23 -21.36 7.05
CA ASP A 74 10.76 -20.02 7.29
C ASP A 74 9.81 -19.18 8.14
N PHE A 75 8.51 -19.21 7.84
CA PHE A 75 7.51 -18.54 8.68
C PHE A 75 7.55 -19.04 10.12
N LEU A 76 7.53 -20.36 10.35
CA LEU A 76 7.61 -20.93 11.70
C LEU A 76 8.89 -20.52 12.45
N ARG A 77 10.04 -20.52 11.77
CA ARG A 77 11.33 -20.10 12.36
C ARG A 77 11.30 -18.64 12.83
N TYR A 78 10.59 -17.76 12.12
CA TYR A 78 10.69 -16.31 12.30
C TYR A 78 9.39 -15.62 12.75
N ARG A 79 8.27 -16.32 12.95
CA ARG A 79 6.96 -15.75 13.33
C ARG A 79 6.95 -14.95 14.63
N HIS A 80 7.98 -15.10 15.47
CA HIS A 80 8.16 -14.35 16.70
C HIS A 80 8.78 -12.96 16.48
N CYS A 81 9.43 -12.73 15.34
CA CYS A 81 10.12 -11.49 15.03
C CYS A 81 9.17 -10.41 14.52
N ARG A 82 9.16 -9.27 15.22
CA ARG A 82 8.21 -8.16 14.98
C ARG A 82 8.86 -6.79 14.90
N SER A 83 10.16 -6.72 15.19
CA SER A 83 10.90 -5.47 15.23
C SER A 83 11.81 -5.40 14.02
N PHE A 84 11.48 -4.52 13.09
CA PHE A 84 12.24 -4.31 11.86
C PHE A 84 12.53 -2.82 11.73
N ARG A 85 13.72 -2.51 11.22
CA ARG A 85 14.13 -1.13 10.98
C ARG A 85 13.23 -0.50 9.92
N GLU A 86 12.76 0.71 10.18
CA GLU A 86 12.13 1.55 9.17
C GLU A 86 13.22 2.09 8.22
N LEU A 87 13.14 1.72 6.95
CA LEU A 87 14.06 2.16 5.90
C LEU A 87 13.60 3.50 5.30
N LEU A 88 12.29 3.66 5.12
CA LEU A 88 11.64 4.87 4.63
C LEU A 88 10.44 5.17 5.53
N GLY A 89 10.39 6.40 6.04
CA GLY A 89 9.39 6.85 6.98
C GLY A 89 8.62 8.07 6.47
N VAL A 90 7.40 8.24 6.97
CA VAL A 90 6.58 9.44 6.76
C VAL A 90 6.05 10.03 8.07
N PRO A 91 6.92 10.37 9.04
CA PRO A 91 6.50 10.76 10.39
C PRO A 91 5.57 11.99 10.44
N GLY A 92 5.65 12.86 9.42
CA GLY A 92 4.82 14.06 9.29
C GLY A 92 3.45 13.85 8.63
N LYS A 93 3.10 12.63 8.17
CA LYS A 93 1.92 12.41 7.31
C LYS A 93 0.61 12.88 7.94
N CYS A 94 0.44 12.69 9.25
CA CYS A 94 -0.74 13.14 10.01
C CYS A 94 -0.51 14.46 10.78
N GLY A 95 0.61 15.16 10.55
CA GLY A 95 0.95 16.39 11.29
C GLY A 95 1.26 16.15 12.78
N GLY A 96 1.54 14.90 13.16
CA GLY A 96 1.77 14.46 14.54
C GLY A 96 0.50 14.26 15.38
N PRO A 97 0.63 13.86 16.65
CA PRO A 97 -0.51 13.48 17.49
C PRO A 97 -1.61 14.54 17.61
N LYS A 98 -1.23 15.83 17.68
CA LYS A 98 -2.18 16.95 17.85
C LYS A 98 -3.04 17.21 16.61
N ARG A 99 -2.52 16.95 15.41
CA ARG A 99 -3.22 17.17 14.14
C ARG A 99 -3.79 15.90 13.54
N SER A 100 -3.42 14.74 14.06
CA SER A 100 -3.98 13.46 13.61
C SER A 100 -5.52 13.39 13.66
N PRO A 101 -6.26 14.06 14.59
CA PRO A 101 -7.72 14.13 14.55
C PRO A 101 -8.29 14.85 13.32
N ASP A 102 -7.51 15.72 12.66
CA ASP A 102 -7.91 16.39 11.42
C ASP A 102 -8.04 15.38 10.27
N ILE A 103 -7.32 14.25 10.34
CA ILE A 103 -7.32 13.23 9.29
C ILE A 103 -8.58 12.37 9.44
N PHE A 104 -9.52 12.58 8.53
CA PHE A 104 -10.75 11.81 8.50
C PHE A 104 -10.50 10.37 8.00
N LEU A 105 -9.78 10.24 6.89
CA LEU A 105 -9.48 8.94 6.27
C LEU A 105 -7.99 8.82 5.96
N LEU A 106 -7.35 7.78 6.50
CA LEU A 106 -6.04 7.33 6.07
C LEU A 106 -6.19 6.11 5.16
N LEU A 107 -5.77 6.24 3.91
CA LEU A 107 -5.64 5.15 2.95
C LEU A 107 -4.29 4.46 3.20
N ALA A 108 -4.32 3.26 3.79
CA ALA A 108 -3.15 2.43 4.04
C ALA A 108 -3.12 1.26 3.04
N ILE A 109 -2.28 1.39 2.02
CA ILE A 109 -2.33 0.50 0.85
C ILE A 109 -1.14 -0.46 0.86
N LYS A 110 -1.42 -1.76 1.02
CA LYS A 110 -0.44 -2.83 0.86
C LYS A 110 0.06 -2.84 -0.59
N SER A 111 1.37 -2.68 -0.76
CA SER A 111 2.02 -2.75 -2.08
C SER A 111 3.33 -3.55 -1.97
N SER A 112 3.92 -3.85 -3.12
CA SER A 112 5.22 -4.53 -3.23
C SER A 112 6.24 -3.61 -3.89
N PRO A 113 7.55 -3.77 -3.63
CA PRO A 113 8.58 -2.87 -4.17
C PRO A 113 8.49 -2.65 -5.70
N VAL A 114 8.18 -3.71 -6.44
CA VAL A 114 8.05 -3.70 -7.91
C VAL A 114 6.82 -2.92 -8.44
N ASN A 115 5.81 -2.70 -7.61
CA ASN A 115 4.50 -2.16 -8.02
C ASN A 115 4.47 -0.62 -8.14
N TYR A 116 5.53 0.00 -8.64
CA TYR A 116 5.60 1.46 -8.84
C TYR A 116 4.42 1.99 -9.66
N ASN A 117 4.11 1.34 -10.80
CA ASN A 117 3.01 1.74 -11.68
C ASN A 117 1.65 1.73 -10.96
N ARG A 118 1.36 0.67 -10.17
CA ARG A 118 0.12 0.59 -9.38
C ARG A 118 0.01 1.74 -8.41
N ARG A 119 1.07 1.99 -7.63
CA ARG A 119 1.10 3.12 -6.69
C ARG A 119 0.86 4.43 -7.41
N GLU A 120 1.53 4.66 -8.52
CA GLU A 120 1.42 5.90 -9.30
C GLU A 120 0.01 6.14 -9.87
N VAL A 121 -0.64 5.10 -10.39
CA VAL A 121 -2.04 5.17 -10.82
C VAL A 121 -2.95 5.48 -9.63
N ILE A 122 -2.74 4.84 -8.48
CA ILE A 122 -3.52 5.10 -7.26
C ILE A 122 -3.37 6.55 -6.82
N ARG A 123 -2.17 7.15 -6.89
CA ARG A 123 -1.95 8.57 -6.54
C ARG A 123 -2.82 9.52 -7.38
N LYS A 124 -2.99 9.20 -8.66
CA LYS A 124 -3.70 10.01 -9.66
C LYS A 124 -5.20 9.74 -9.73
N THR A 125 -5.68 8.70 -9.06
CA THR A 125 -7.07 8.25 -9.13
C THR A 125 -7.67 8.19 -7.71
N TRP A 126 -8.21 7.04 -7.31
CA TRP A 126 -8.96 6.88 -6.06
C TRP A 126 -8.14 7.14 -4.80
N GLY A 127 -6.82 7.01 -4.88
CA GLY A 127 -5.93 7.24 -3.76
C GLY A 127 -5.61 8.70 -3.49
N GLN A 128 -6.06 9.66 -4.32
CA GLN A 128 -5.65 11.06 -4.26
C GLN A 128 -5.79 11.66 -2.85
N GLU A 129 -4.74 12.32 -2.37
CA GLU A 129 -4.82 13.11 -1.13
C GLU A 129 -5.59 14.40 -1.45
N ARG A 130 -6.77 14.57 -0.87
CA ARG A 130 -7.63 15.75 -1.05
C ARG A 130 -8.56 15.94 0.14
N THR A 131 -9.32 17.03 0.11
CA THR A 131 -10.46 17.22 1.00
C THR A 131 -11.75 16.99 0.20
N PHE A 132 -12.65 16.18 0.73
CA PHE A 132 -13.93 15.87 0.10
C PHE A 132 -15.06 15.96 1.13
N GLU A 133 -16.07 16.78 0.88
CA GLU A 133 -17.19 17.00 1.82
C GLU A 133 -16.69 17.31 3.27
N GLY A 134 -15.58 18.05 3.38
CA GLY A 134 -14.93 18.39 4.66
C GLY A 134 -14.04 17.30 5.25
N ALA A 135 -14.04 16.09 4.71
CA ALA A 135 -13.17 15.00 5.13
C ALA A 135 -11.76 15.11 4.52
N PHE A 136 -10.73 15.19 5.36
CA PHE A 136 -9.34 15.23 4.92
C PHE A 136 -8.81 13.80 4.70
N ILE A 137 -8.31 13.55 3.51
CA ILE A 137 -7.79 12.25 3.07
C ILE A 137 -6.26 12.30 3.02
N ARG A 138 -5.62 11.27 3.55
CA ARG A 138 -4.17 11.04 3.43
C ARG A 138 -3.90 9.62 2.97
N ARG A 139 -2.72 9.38 2.40
CA ARG A 139 -2.34 8.07 1.87
C ARG A 139 -0.94 7.67 2.34
N VAL A 140 -0.76 6.38 2.59
CA VAL A 140 0.54 5.71 2.73
C VAL A 140 0.54 4.38 2.00
N PHE A 141 1.66 4.03 1.37
CA PHE A 141 1.92 2.72 0.81
C PHE A 141 2.79 1.90 1.77
N LEU A 142 2.40 0.66 2.04
CA LEU A 142 3.06 -0.25 2.96
C LEU A 142 3.91 -1.26 2.18
N VAL A 143 5.23 -1.20 2.33
CA VAL A 143 6.17 -1.94 1.49
C VAL A 143 7.27 -2.59 2.36
N GLY A 144 7.71 -3.79 1.99
CA GLY A 144 8.91 -4.42 2.55
C GLY A 144 10.12 -4.28 1.64
N VAL A 145 11.04 -5.24 1.71
CA VAL A 145 12.17 -5.40 0.78
C VAL A 145 11.86 -6.56 -0.17
N SER A 146 12.29 -6.46 -1.43
CA SER A 146 12.09 -7.54 -2.40
C SER A 146 12.63 -8.86 -1.85
N PRO A 147 11.86 -9.97 -1.92
CA PRO A 147 12.36 -11.27 -1.50
C PRO A 147 13.43 -11.82 -2.46
N ASP A 148 13.50 -11.30 -3.69
CA ASP A 148 14.58 -11.55 -4.64
C ASP A 148 15.75 -10.58 -4.36
N THR A 149 16.87 -11.15 -3.91
CA THR A 149 18.09 -10.42 -3.57
C THR A 149 18.72 -9.72 -4.76
N ARG A 150 18.51 -10.22 -5.99
CA ARG A 150 19.03 -9.60 -7.22
C ARG A 150 18.34 -8.28 -7.52
N ASP A 151 17.05 -8.20 -7.23
CA ASP A 151 16.23 -7.01 -7.48
C ASP A 151 16.15 -6.07 -6.28
N ALA A 152 16.44 -6.55 -5.06
CA ALA A 152 16.29 -5.79 -3.83
C ALA A 152 17.03 -4.43 -3.85
N GLU A 153 18.29 -4.40 -4.28
CA GLU A 153 19.06 -3.15 -4.34
C GLU A 153 18.44 -2.13 -5.31
N LYS A 154 18.13 -2.59 -6.53
CA LYS A 154 17.52 -1.79 -7.60
C LYS A 154 16.16 -1.23 -7.17
N LEU A 155 15.29 -2.07 -6.60
CA LEU A 155 13.95 -1.67 -6.16
C LEU A 155 14.00 -0.77 -4.92
N ASN A 156 14.93 -0.99 -3.98
CA ASN A 156 15.13 -0.07 -2.86
C ASN A 156 15.61 1.31 -3.33
N ARG A 157 16.46 1.37 -4.36
CA ARG A 157 16.85 2.65 -4.97
C ARG A 157 15.65 3.35 -5.63
N LEU A 158 14.81 2.61 -6.35
CA LEU A 158 13.58 3.16 -6.94
C LEU A 158 12.65 3.72 -5.85
N LEU A 159 12.42 2.98 -4.77
CA LEU A 159 11.59 3.43 -3.64
C LEU A 159 12.14 4.70 -2.97
N ARG A 160 13.46 4.87 -2.89
CA ARG A 160 14.06 6.13 -2.36
C ARG A 160 13.76 7.33 -3.26
N LEU A 161 13.82 7.15 -4.58
CA LEU A 161 13.49 8.20 -5.55
C LEU A 161 11.99 8.53 -5.48
N GLU A 162 11.14 7.50 -5.46
CA GLU A 162 9.69 7.63 -5.28
C GLU A 162 9.35 8.35 -3.97
N GLN A 163 10.03 8.00 -2.88
CA GLN A 163 9.83 8.63 -1.57
C GLN A 163 10.27 10.10 -1.56
N TRP A 164 11.35 10.44 -2.27
CA TRP A 164 11.79 11.83 -2.42
C TRP A 164 10.74 12.69 -3.14
N GLU A 165 10.08 12.11 -4.15
CA GLU A 165 9.05 12.81 -4.94
C GLU A 165 7.70 12.91 -4.22
N HIS A 166 7.23 11.81 -3.60
CA HIS A 166 5.85 11.72 -3.11
C HIS A 166 5.71 11.70 -1.58
N GLY A 167 6.74 11.31 -0.84
CA GLY A 167 6.70 11.27 0.62
C GLY A 167 5.54 10.46 1.20
N ASP A 168 5.21 9.32 0.59
CA ASP A 168 4.05 8.49 0.95
C ASP A 168 4.35 6.98 1.05
N VAL A 169 5.62 6.58 1.06
CA VAL A 169 6.05 5.18 1.22
C VAL A 169 6.53 4.93 2.65
N LEU A 170 5.92 3.95 3.31
CA LEU A 170 6.41 3.34 4.54
C LEU A 170 7.10 2.02 4.18
N GLN A 171 8.41 1.96 4.42
CA GLN A 171 9.21 0.78 4.13
C GLN A 171 9.88 0.25 5.39
N TRP A 172 9.72 -1.05 5.66
CA TRP A 172 10.45 -1.76 6.70
C TRP A 172 11.37 -2.84 6.13
N ASP A 173 12.44 -3.15 6.87
CA ASP A 173 13.52 -4.05 6.49
C ASP A 173 13.16 -5.55 6.65
N PHE A 174 11.99 -5.97 6.13
CA PHE A 174 11.57 -7.38 6.11
C PHE A 174 11.32 -7.84 4.67
N ARG A 175 11.47 -9.15 4.40
CA ARG A 175 11.19 -9.72 3.07
C ARG A 175 9.70 -9.66 2.77
N ASP A 176 9.33 -8.95 1.72
CA ASP A 176 7.93 -8.75 1.32
C ASP A 176 7.40 -9.99 0.60
N THR A 177 6.76 -10.88 1.36
CA THR A 177 6.17 -12.13 0.89
C THR A 177 4.74 -12.24 1.35
N PHE A 178 3.95 -13.11 0.72
CA PHE A 178 2.57 -13.37 1.11
C PHE A 178 2.43 -13.73 2.60
N PHE A 179 3.29 -14.61 3.11
CA PHE A 179 3.28 -15.05 4.52
C PHE A 179 3.73 -13.95 5.50
N ASN A 180 4.37 -12.88 5.00
CA ASN A 180 4.77 -11.72 5.80
C ASN A 180 3.80 -10.54 5.69
N LEU A 181 2.66 -10.68 5.01
CA LEU A 181 1.62 -9.63 4.99
C LEU A 181 1.12 -9.32 6.41
N THR A 182 1.04 -10.32 7.29
CA THR A 182 0.66 -10.10 8.69
C THR A 182 1.69 -9.27 9.43
N LEU A 183 2.99 -9.51 9.20
CA LEU A 183 4.05 -8.67 9.74
C LEU A 183 3.93 -7.22 9.24
N LYS A 184 3.66 -7.04 7.93
CA LYS A 184 3.39 -5.73 7.33
C LYS A 184 2.23 -5.01 8.04
N GLN A 185 1.14 -5.73 8.33
CA GLN A 185 0.01 -5.18 9.08
C GLN A 185 0.39 -4.80 10.50
N VAL A 186 1.12 -5.64 11.23
CA VAL A 186 1.53 -5.36 12.61
C VAL A 186 2.43 -4.12 12.68
N LEU A 187 3.39 -3.99 11.77
CA LEU A 187 4.28 -2.83 11.68
C LEU A 187 3.49 -1.56 11.35
N PHE A 188 2.56 -1.63 10.40
CA PHE A 188 1.68 -0.50 10.09
C PHE A 188 0.82 -0.06 11.28
N HIS A 189 0.19 -1.00 11.98
CA HIS A 189 -0.65 -0.67 13.14
C HIS A 189 0.17 -0.11 14.30
N ALA A 190 1.44 -0.53 14.47
CA ALA A 190 2.35 0.10 15.41
C ALA A 190 2.66 1.55 15.01
N TRP A 191 3.02 1.77 13.74
CA TRP A 191 3.30 3.09 13.18
C TRP A 191 2.10 4.04 13.28
N LEU A 192 0.89 3.54 13.01
CA LEU A 192 -0.36 4.29 13.06
C LEU A 192 -0.61 4.87 14.46
N VAL A 193 -0.42 4.08 15.51
CA VAL A 193 -0.66 4.53 16.90
C VAL A 193 0.38 5.56 17.33
N GLU A 194 1.60 5.49 16.80
CA GLU A 194 2.65 6.46 17.10
C GLU A 194 2.47 7.79 16.35
N HIS A 195 2.14 7.74 15.05
CA HIS A 195 2.19 8.91 14.17
C HIS A 195 0.83 9.51 13.87
N CYS A 196 -0.23 8.71 13.93
CA CYS A 196 -1.60 9.08 13.58
C CYS A 196 -2.63 8.65 14.65
N PRO A 197 -2.38 8.83 15.96
CA PRO A 197 -3.21 8.26 17.02
C PRO A 197 -4.68 8.71 16.99
N GLY A 198 -4.96 9.90 16.46
CA GLY A 198 -6.29 10.50 16.38
C GLY A 198 -7.03 10.31 15.06
N VAL A 199 -6.47 9.60 14.08
CA VAL A 199 -7.14 9.37 12.79
C VAL A 199 -8.54 8.79 13.00
N ARG A 200 -9.54 9.27 12.24
CA ARG A 200 -10.94 8.83 12.43
C ARG A 200 -11.21 7.47 11.81
N PHE A 201 -10.78 7.27 10.57
CA PHE A 201 -10.94 6.02 9.85
C PHE A 201 -9.67 5.64 9.08
N VAL A 202 -9.47 4.34 8.92
CA VAL A 202 -8.39 3.76 8.12
C VAL A 202 -9.03 2.84 7.10
N PHE A 203 -8.76 3.09 5.83
CA PHE A 203 -9.01 2.11 4.78
C PHE A 203 -7.73 1.31 4.58
N ASN A 204 -7.80 0.00 4.76
CA ASN A 204 -6.70 -0.93 4.59
C ASN A 204 -7.01 -1.79 3.37
N GLY A 205 -6.18 -1.73 2.33
CA GLY A 205 -6.46 -2.41 1.07
C GLY A 205 -5.22 -2.77 0.27
N ASP A 206 -5.43 -3.54 -0.80
CA ASP A 206 -4.39 -3.98 -1.73
C ASP A 206 -4.20 -2.94 -2.87
N ASP A 207 -3.12 -3.05 -3.64
CA ASP A 207 -2.82 -2.14 -4.77
C ASP A 207 -3.40 -2.61 -6.12
N ASP A 208 -4.26 -3.62 -6.09
CA ASP A 208 -4.95 -4.21 -7.26
C ASP A 208 -6.48 -4.13 -7.17
N VAL A 209 -6.99 -3.17 -6.40
CA VAL A 209 -8.43 -2.87 -6.30
C VAL A 209 -8.79 -1.54 -6.95
N PHE A 210 -10.07 -1.40 -7.24
CA PHE A 210 -10.72 -0.11 -7.47
C PHE A 210 -11.50 0.29 -6.22
N VAL A 211 -11.33 1.54 -5.78
CA VAL A 211 -12.03 2.11 -4.62
C VAL A 211 -12.81 3.34 -5.06
N ASN A 212 -14.09 3.42 -4.72
CA ASN A 212 -14.82 4.68 -4.80
C ASN A 212 -14.66 5.42 -3.46
N THR A 213 -13.60 6.21 -3.35
CA THR A 213 -13.22 6.89 -2.10
C THR A 213 -14.29 7.89 -1.63
N ASP A 214 -15.08 8.47 -2.55
CA ASP A 214 -16.20 9.35 -2.20
C ASP A 214 -17.29 8.57 -1.44
N ASN A 215 -17.63 7.38 -1.91
CA ASN A 215 -18.60 6.52 -1.24
C ASN A 215 -18.07 6.01 0.10
N VAL A 216 -16.77 5.70 0.19
CA VAL A 216 -16.12 5.33 1.46
C VAL A 216 -16.27 6.44 2.50
N ILE A 217 -16.06 7.69 2.10
CA ILE A 217 -16.21 8.84 3.00
C ILE A 217 -17.66 9.01 3.45
N ARG A 218 -18.62 8.94 2.52
CA ARG A 218 -20.05 9.08 2.85
C ARG A 218 -20.51 7.99 3.81
N PHE A 219 -20.12 6.74 3.57
CA PHE A 219 -20.41 5.62 4.47
C PHE A 219 -19.78 5.83 5.86
N ALA A 220 -18.49 6.18 5.91
CA ALA A 220 -17.78 6.43 7.16
C ALA A 220 -18.38 7.61 7.96
N ALA A 221 -18.79 8.68 7.27
CA ALA A 221 -19.38 9.86 7.90
C ALA A 221 -20.77 9.58 8.50
N ALA A 222 -21.52 8.63 7.92
CA ALA A 222 -22.80 8.18 8.46
C ALA A 222 -22.64 7.24 9.67
N THR A 223 -21.47 6.62 9.85
CA THR A 223 -21.20 5.66 10.94
C THR A 223 -21.11 6.36 12.29
N ARG A 224 -21.81 5.81 13.30
CA ARG A 224 -21.83 6.33 14.68
C ARG A 224 -21.14 5.41 15.69
N GLU A 225 -20.80 4.21 15.28
CA GLU A 225 -20.20 3.21 16.16
C GLU A 225 -18.75 3.55 16.48
N GLN A 226 -18.33 3.28 17.71
CA GLN A 226 -16.94 3.41 18.11
C GLN A 226 -16.07 2.32 17.48
N HIS A 227 -16.56 1.07 17.48
CA HIS A 227 -15.94 -0.04 16.75
C HIS A 227 -16.51 -0.10 15.34
N LEU A 228 -15.62 -0.17 14.35
CA LEU A 228 -15.97 -0.46 12.97
C LEU A 228 -14.81 -1.26 12.38
N MET A 229 -15.14 -2.40 11.78
CA MET A 229 -14.31 -3.08 10.80
C MET A 229 -15.25 -3.71 9.80
N VAL A 230 -15.29 -3.17 8.58
CA VAL A 230 -16.27 -3.52 7.58
C VAL A 230 -15.60 -3.91 6.27
N GLY A 231 -16.07 -5.01 5.68
CA GLY A 231 -15.48 -5.62 4.49
C GLY A 231 -16.41 -6.64 3.84
N HIS A 232 -15.86 -7.53 3.02
CA HIS A 232 -16.54 -8.76 2.64
C HIS A 232 -16.24 -9.83 3.71
N VAL A 233 -17.16 -10.05 4.65
CA VAL A 233 -16.92 -10.96 5.78
C VAL A 233 -17.07 -12.42 5.34
N LEU A 234 -16.04 -13.21 5.63
CA LEU A 234 -16.01 -14.65 5.46
C LEU A 234 -16.27 -15.31 6.82
N VAL A 235 -17.23 -16.23 6.84
CA VAL A 235 -17.63 -17.02 8.01
C VAL A 235 -17.60 -18.50 7.66
N ASN A 236 -17.45 -19.37 8.66
CA ASN A 236 -17.40 -20.83 8.47
C ASN A 236 -16.35 -21.27 7.43
N THR A 237 -15.24 -20.55 7.36
CA THR A 237 -14.09 -20.90 6.51
C THR A 237 -12.95 -21.42 7.36
N GLY A 238 -12.04 -22.18 6.74
CA GLY A 238 -10.95 -22.85 7.44
C GLY A 238 -9.66 -22.95 6.64
N PRO A 239 -8.61 -23.53 7.25
CA PRO A 239 -7.34 -23.80 6.60
C PRO A 239 -7.45 -24.59 5.30
N ILE A 240 -6.83 -24.10 4.23
CA ILE A 240 -6.63 -24.91 3.03
C ILE A 240 -5.44 -25.84 3.27
N ARG A 241 -5.66 -27.16 3.22
CA ARG A 241 -4.65 -28.19 3.49
C ARG A 241 -3.90 -28.67 2.23
N LEU A 242 -4.09 -28.01 1.09
CA LEU A 242 -3.44 -28.34 -0.18
C LEU A 242 -2.08 -27.60 -0.30
N PRO A 243 -0.92 -28.28 -0.32
CA PRO A 243 0.40 -27.64 -0.25
C PRO A 243 0.75 -26.68 -1.40
N TRP A 244 0.10 -26.81 -2.55
CA TRP A 244 0.30 -25.92 -3.71
C TRP A 244 -0.56 -24.66 -3.65
N SER A 245 -1.50 -24.58 -2.71
CA SER A 245 -2.31 -23.37 -2.53
C SER A 245 -1.45 -22.26 -1.94
N LYS A 246 -1.57 -21.04 -2.48
CA LYS A 246 -0.97 -19.86 -1.84
C LYS A 246 -1.51 -19.60 -0.42
N TYR A 247 -2.69 -20.15 -0.12
CA TYR A 247 -3.35 -20.09 1.18
C TYR A 247 -3.15 -21.37 2.02
N PHE A 248 -2.14 -22.19 1.69
CA PHE A 248 -1.85 -23.42 2.41
C PHE A 248 -1.52 -23.13 3.88
N ILE A 249 -2.26 -23.76 4.79
CA ILE A 249 -2.00 -23.71 6.23
C ILE A 249 -1.94 -25.14 6.76
N PRO A 250 -0.77 -25.62 7.23
CA PRO A 250 -0.62 -26.96 7.75
C PRO A 250 -1.21 -27.09 9.17
N THR A 251 -1.45 -28.32 9.60
CA THR A 251 -1.98 -28.63 10.95
C THR A 251 -1.04 -28.20 12.06
N GLN A 252 0.28 -28.20 11.80
CA GLN A 252 1.32 -27.69 12.70
C GLN A 252 1.17 -26.21 13.03
N LEU A 253 0.59 -25.42 12.13
CA LEU A 253 0.31 -24.00 12.36
C LEU A 253 -1.05 -23.79 12.99
N GLN A 254 -2.05 -24.52 12.52
CA GLN A 254 -3.41 -24.44 13.04
C GLN A 254 -4.11 -25.79 12.90
N ALA A 255 -4.35 -26.43 14.05
CA ALA A 255 -5.09 -27.68 14.13
C ALA A 255 -6.62 -27.49 14.01
N PRO A 256 -7.25 -26.46 14.62
CA PRO A 256 -8.67 -26.19 14.39
C PRO A 256 -8.99 -25.95 12.91
N GLU A 257 -10.12 -26.51 12.45
CA GLU A 257 -10.56 -26.44 11.05
C GLU A 257 -11.37 -25.19 10.71
N LEU A 258 -11.50 -24.25 11.64
CA LEU A 258 -12.26 -23.01 11.46
C LEU A 258 -11.43 -21.80 11.84
N TYR A 259 -11.58 -20.74 11.06
CA TYR A 259 -11.13 -19.39 11.39
C TYR A 259 -12.24 -18.61 12.10
N PRO A 260 -11.88 -17.59 12.91
CA PRO A 260 -12.84 -16.59 13.34
C PRO A 260 -13.41 -15.84 12.12
N PRO A 261 -14.57 -15.17 12.23
CA PRO A 261 -15.03 -14.26 11.20
C PRO A 261 -13.99 -13.18 10.87
N TYR A 262 -13.72 -12.97 9.58
CA TYR A 262 -12.76 -11.97 9.12
C TYR A 262 -13.22 -11.30 7.82
N CYS A 263 -12.75 -10.07 7.56
CA CYS A 263 -12.92 -9.42 6.27
C CYS A 263 -11.91 -10.01 5.27
N GLY A 264 -12.36 -10.61 4.17
CA GLY A 264 -11.46 -11.10 3.12
C GLY A 264 -10.67 -9.98 2.43
N GLY A 265 -9.59 -10.36 1.75
CA GLY A 265 -8.61 -9.46 1.13
C GLY A 265 -9.17 -8.52 0.05
N GLY A 266 -8.31 -7.70 -0.56
CA GLY A 266 -8.71 -6.58 -1.41
C GLY A 266 -8.88 -5.28 -0.60
N GLY A 267 -9.72 -5.29 0.44
CA GLY A 267 -9.72 -4.20 1.40
C GLY A 267 -10.90 -4.12 2.36
N MET A 268 -10.72 -3.32 3.39
CA MET A 268 -11.65 -3.11 4.50
C MET A 268 -11.52 -1.71 5.08
N LEU A 269 -12.61 -1.20 5.64
CA LEU A 269 -12.63 0.08 6.36
C LEU A 269 -12.71 -0.21 7.86
N MET A 270 -11.89 0.46 8.65
CA MET A 270 -11.92 0.36 10.11
C MET A 270 -11.90 1.73 10.77
N SER A 271 -12.51 1.83 11.95
CA SER A 271 -12.37 3.03 12.78
C SER A 271 -10.94 3.13 13.34
N GLY A 272 -10.50 4.35 13.66
CA GLY A 272 -9.24 4.55 14.37
C GLY A 272 -9.21 3.87 15.74
N PHE A 273 -10.37 3.72 16.39
CA PHE A 273 -10.48 2.94 17.64
C PHE A 273 -10.14 1.48 17.42
N THR A 274 -10.75 0.84 16.41
CA THR A 274 -10.51 -0.56 16.06
C THR A 274 -9.06 -0.78 15.63
N ALA A 275 -8.47 0.14 14.85
CA ALA A 275 -7.06 0.05 14.45
C ALA A 275 -6.10 0.14 15.66
N ARG A 276 -6.37 1.02 16.64
CA ARG A 276 -5.61 1.08 17.90
C ARG A 276 -5.75 -0.22 18.71
N LEU A 277 -6.95 -0.79 18.75
CA LEU A 277 -7.20 -2.06 19.42
C LEU A 277 -6.40 -3.19 18.76
N ILE A 278 -6.42 -3.31 17.43
CA ILE A 278 -5.61 -4.28 16.68
C ILE A 278 -4.13 -4.12 17.02
N SER A 279 -3.61 -2.89 17.05
CA SER A 279 -2.22 -2.61 17.45
C SER A 279 -1.89 -3.17 18.84
N ARG A 280 -2.80 -3.00 19.81
CA ARG A 280 -2.64 -3.54 21.17
C ARG A 280 -2.68 -5.07 21.20
N GLU A 281 -3.71 -5.68 20.64
CA GLU A 281 -3.91 -7.14 20.69
C GLU A 281 -2.87 -7.91 19.89
N SER A 282 -2.38 -7.31 18.80
CA SER A 282 -1.33 -7.89 17.97
C SER A 282 -0.07 -8.20 18.76
N ARG A 283 0.22 -7.51 19.87
CA ARG A 283 1.38 -7.78 20.74
C ARG A 283 1.29 -9.11 21.48
N HIS A 284 0.08 -9.66 21.60
CA HIS A 284 -0.22 -10.83 22.41
C HIS A 284 -0.72 -12.03 21.58
N LEU A 285 -0.64 -11.96 20.26
CA LEU A 285 -1.00 -13.05 19.33
C LEU A 285 0.23 -13.43 18.53
N GLU A 286 0.46 -14.73 18.33
CA GLU A 286 1.48 -15.19 17.37
C GLU A 286 1.09 -14.77 15.95
N LEU A 287 2.06 -14.35 15.14
CA LEU A 287 1.77 -14.02 13.75
C LEU A 287 1.19 -15.24 13.04
N PHE A 288 0.21 -14.99 12.19
CA PHE A 288 -0.45 -16.00 11.36
C PHE A 288 -0.21 -15.68 9.87
N PRO A 289 -0.02 -16.66 8.96
CA PRO A 289 0.37 -16.34 7.57
C PRO A 289 -0.65 -15.57 6.74
N ILE A 290 -1.94 -15.64 7.09
CA ILE A 290 -3.02 -14.95 6.37
C ILE A 290 -3.37 -13.69 7.16
N ASP A 291 -3.04 -12.51 6.61
CA ASP A 291 -3.16 -11.23 7.30
C ASP A 291 -4.61 -10.88 7.65
N ASP A 292 -5.52 -11.12 6.72
CA ASP A 292 -6.94 -10.89 6.93
C ASP A 292 -7.51 -11.73 8.09
N VAL A 293 -7.14 -13.02 8.15
CA VAL A 293 -7.51 -13.92 9.26
C VAL A 293 -6.91 -13.42 10.57
N TYR A 294 -5.66 -12.97 10.56
CA TYR A 294 -4.99 -12.44 11.74
C TYR A 294 -5.70 -11.20 12.31
N LEU A 295 -6.20 -10.30 11.44
CA LEU A 295 -7.01 -9.16 11.90
C LEU A 295 -8.33 -9.63 12.53
N GLY A 296 -8.96 -10.68 11.98
CA GLY A 296 -10.11 -11.36 12.60
C GLY A 296 -9.78 -11.94 13.98
N MET A 297 -8.64 -12.61 14.13
CA MET A 297 -8.17 -13.13 15.43
C MET A 297 -7.95 -12.00 16.46
N CYS A 298 -7.45 -10.83 16.02
CA CYS A 298 -7.31 -9.66 16.90
C CYS A 298 -8.66 -9.16 17.43
N LEU A 299 -9.72 -9.20 16.60
CA LEU A 299 -11.08 -8.84 17.04
C LEU A 299 -11.69 -9.89 17.96
N GLU A 300 -11.56 -11.17 17.61
CA GLU A 300 -12.08 -12.29 18.41
C GLU A 300 -11.52 -12.25 19.83
N LYS A 301 -10.22 -11.96 19.98
CA LYS A 301 -9.54 -11.86 21.28
C LYS A 301 -10.21 -10.87 22.25
N VAL A 302 -10.89 -9.84 21.75
CA VAL A 302 -11.58 -8.82 22.56
C VAL A 302 -13.10 -8.92 22.47
N GLY A 303 -13.63 -10.02 21.91
CA GLY A 303 -15.07 -10.23 21.76
C GLY A 303 -15.73 -9.28 20.76
N LEU A 304 -14.98 -8.76 19.79
CA LEU A 304 -15.51 -7.95 18.68
C LEU A 304 -15.59 -8.79 17.40
N ALA A 305 -16.43 -8.34 16.47
CA ALA A 305 -16.61 -8.98 15.17
C ALA A 305 -16.57 -7.95 14.03
N PRO A 306 -16.12 -8.35 12.83
CA PRO A 306 -16.28 -7.53 11.64
C PRO A 306 -17.72 -7.55 11.12
N ALA A 307 -18.10 -6.52 10.37
CA ALA A 307 -19.39 -6.41 9.70
C ALA A 307 -19.25 -6.54 8.17
N SER A 308 -20.25 -7.11 7.51
CA SER A 308 -20.26 -7.21 6.05
C SER A 308 -20.89 -5.95 5.43
N HIS A 309 -20.37 -5.47 4.30
CA HIS A 309 -21.00 -4.41 3.53
C HIS A 309 -21.15 -4.77 2.05
N PRO A 310 -22.36 -4.66 1.46
CA PRO A 310 -22.64 -5.10 0.09
C PRO A 310 -21.89 -4.30 -0.98
N GLY A 311 -21.38 -3.12 -0.63
CA GLY A 311 -20.52 -2.30 -1.49
C GLY A 311 -19.06 -2.76 -1.57
N ILE A 312 -18.61 -3.71 -0.75
CA ILE A 312 -17.24 -4.22 -0.76
C ILE A 312 -17.24 -5.60 -1.44
N ARG A 313 -16.68 -5.68 -2.64
CA ARG A 313 -16.76 -6.87 -3.52
C ARG A 313 -15.37 -7.42 -3.82
N THR A 314 -14.92 -8.32 -2.96
CA THR A 314 -13.56 -8.91 -3.05
C THR A 314 -13.47 -10.12 -3.97
N LEU A 315 -14.62 -10.61 -4.46
CA LEU A 315 -14.72 -11.70 -5.43
C LEU A 315 -15.21 -11.21 -6.80
N GLY A 316 -15.06 -9.91 -7.08
CA GLY A 316 -15.65 -9.26 -8.24
C GLY A 316 -17.16 -9.04 -8.12
N ILE A 317 -17.76 -8.59 -9.21
CA ILE A 317 -19.20 -8.34 -9.32
C ILE A 317 -19.85 -9.41 -10.21
N TRP A 318 -21.12 -9.70 -9.93
CA TRP A 318 -21.91 -10.50 -10.86
C TRP A 318 -22.49 -9.60 -11.95
N VAL A 319 -22.17 -9.92 -13.20
CA VAL A 319 -22.68 -9.21 -14.38
C VAL A 319 -23.40 -10.22 -15.26
N PRO A 320 -24.63 -9.93 -15.75
CA PRO A 320 -25.31 -10.78 -16.70
C PRO A 320 -24.45 -11.03 -17.95
N ALA A 321 -24.48 -12.25 -18.48
CA ALA A 321 -23.60 -12.66 -19.59
C ALA A 321 -23.70 -11.81 -20.87
N LYS A 322 -24.79 -11.06 -21.06
CA LYS A 322 -25.01 -10.19 -22.23
C LYS A 322 -24.70 -8.71 -21.96
N SER A 323 -24.25 -8.37 -20.76
CA SER A 323 -23.93 -7.00 -20.35
C SER A 323 -22.41 -6.80 -20.38
N ASP A 324 -21.98 -5.55 -20.60
CA ASP A 324 -20.56 -5.20 -20.50
C ASP A 324 -20.13 -5.25 -19.02
N PRO A 325 -19.19 -6.14 -18.64
CA PRO A 325 -18.69 -6.19 -17.27
C PRO A 325 -17.92 -4.94 -16.84
N PHE A 326 -17.53 -4.09 -17.80
CA PHE A 326 -16.84 -2.82 -17.54
C PHE A 326 -17.78 -1.61 -17.55
N ASP A 327 -19.10 -1.81 -17.59
CA ASP A 327 -20.08 -0.72 -17.48
C ASP A 327 -19.92 0.00 -16.11
N PRO A 328 -19.58 1.30 -16.09
CA PRO A 328 -19.34 2.07 -14.86
C PRO A 328 -20.53 2.09 -13.90
N CYS A 329 -21.74 1.82 -14.38
CA CYS A 329 -22.93 1.77 -13.53
C CYS A 329 -22.97 0.61 -12.54
N TYR A 330 -22.23 -0.48 -12.79
CA TYR A 330 -22.07 -1.52 -11.79
C TYR A 330 -21.15 -1.12 -10.63
N TYR A 331 -20.26 -0.15 -10.86
CA TYR A 331 -19.20 0.23 -9.93
C TYR A 331 -19.51 1.51 -9.16
N ARG A 332 -20.36 2.39 -9.73
CA ARG A 332 -20.65 3.73 -9.21
C ARG A 332 -21.06 3.75 -7.74
N GLU A 333 -21.92 2.82 -7.30
CA GLU A 333 -22.46 2.77 -5.94
C GLU A 333 -21.66 1.85 -5.00
N LEU A 334 -20.62 1.18 -5.51
CA LEU A 334 -19.77 0.31 -4.71
C LEU A 334 -18.75 1.14 -3.92
N LEU A 335 -18.20 0.53 -2.87
CA LEU A 335 -17.08 1.06 -2.09
C LEU A 335 -15.75 0.55 -2.66
N LEU A 336 -15.67 -0.75 -2.93
CA LEU A 336 -14.46 -1.42 -3.37
C LEU A 336 -14.78 -2.62 -4.26
N VAL A 337 -13.98 -2.82 -5.29
CA VAL A 337 -14.01 -4.05 -6.10
C VAL A 337 -12.60 -4.58 -6.36
N HIS A 338 -12.43 -5.89 -6.14
CA HIS A 338 -11.27 -6.66 -6.58
C HIS A 338 -11.62 -7.46 -7.85
N ARG A 339 -10.78 -7.53 -8.90
CA ARG A 339 -9.46 -6.91 -9.09
C ARG A 339 -9.47 -5.95 -10.29
N PHE A 340 -8.57 -4.98 -10.28
CA PHE A 340 -8.37 -4.04 -11.39
C PHE A 340 -6.88 -3.98 -11.79
N ALA A 341 -6.62 -3.98 -13.09
CA ALA A 341 -5.34 -3.62 -13.67
C ALA A 341 -5.14 -2.09 -13.63
N PRO A 342 -3.89 -1.60 -13.69
CA PRO A 342 -3.62 -0.15 -13.60
C PRO A 342 -4.39 0.69 -14.63
N TYR A 343 -4.46 0.25 -15.89
CA TYR A 343 -5.21 1.00 -16.91
C TYR A 343 -6.73 0.97 -16.66
N GLU A 344 -7.26 -0.15 -16.13
CA GLU A 344 -8.68 -0.27 -15.78
C GLU A 344 -9.04 0.69 -14.65
N VAL A 345 -8.16 0.87 -13.66
CA VAL A 345 -8.37 1.85 -12.59
C VAL A 345 -8.52 3.26 -13.18
N VAL A 346 -7.68 3.65 -14.12
CA VAL A 346 -7.74 4.98 -14.77
C VAL A 346 -9.06 5.14 -15.53
N LEU A 347 -9.41 4.18 -16.39
CA LEU A 347 -10.62 4.24 -17.21
C LEU A 347 -11.88 4.25 -16.34
N MET A 348 -11.95 3.40 -15.33
CA MET A 348 -13.11 3.32 -14.44
C MET A 348 -13.23 4.57 -13.56
N TRP A 349 -12.11 5.09 -13.05
CA TRP A 349 -12.10 6.33 -12.26
C TRP A 349 -12.63 7.50 -13.09
N GLU A 350 -12.19 7.65 -14.33
CA GLU A 350 -12.71 8.66 -15.24
C GLU A 350 -14.21 8.43 -15.51
N ALA A 351 -14.60 7.21 -15.88
CA ALA A 351 -15.95 6.87 -16.28
C ALA A 351 -17.00 7.14 -15.18
N ILE A 352 -16.73 6.76 -13.91
CA ILE A 352 -17.71 6.97 -12.83
C ILE A 352 -17.87 8.44 -12.43
N HIS A 353 -16.90 9.30 -12.75
CA HIS A 353 -16.94 10.74 -12.46
C HIS A 353 -17.44 11.57 -13.64
N GLN A 354 -17.80 10.96 -14.77
CA GLN A 354 -18.39 11.66 -15.90
C GLN A 354 -19.77 12.25 -15.52
N PRO A 355 -19.99 13.58 -15.63
CA PRO A 355 -21.27 14.20 -15.27
C PRO A 355 -22.47 13.64 -16.07
N GLN A 356 -22.22 13.20 -17.29
CA GLN A 356 -23.22 12.60 -18.18
C GLN A 356 -23.53 11.14 -17.88
N LEU A 357 -22.80 10.48 -16.97
CA LEU A 357 -23.04 9.08 -16.65
C LEU A 357 -24.44 8.93 -16.02
N ARG A 358 -25.33 8.26 -16.76
CA ARG A 358 -26.69 7.95 -16.31
C ARG A 358 -26.82 6.47 -16.02
N CYS A 359 -26.82 6.14 -14.74
CA CYS A 359 -27.14 4.80 -14.29
C CYS A 359 -28.64 4.73 -14.04
N GLY A 360 -29.33 3.92 -14.84
CA GLY A 360 -30.75 3.66 -14.61
C GLY A 360 -30.91 3.04 -13.23
N LYS A 361 -31.81 3.60 -12.40
CA LYS A 361 -32.30 2.86 -11.22
C LYS A 361 -32.92 1.58 -11.76
N ARG A 362 -32.34 0.42 -11.49
CA ARG A 362 -33.12 -0.81 -11.57
C ARG A 362 -34.13 -0.75 -10.43
N VAL A 363 -35.33 -0.28 -10.75
CA VAL A 363 -36.55 -0.60 -10.01
C VAL A 363 -36.81 -2.06 -10.31
N GLY A 364 -36.76 -2.92 -9.29
CA GLY A 364 -36.98 -4.36 -9.41
C GLY A 364 -36.27 -5.12 -8.33
#